data_AF-A0A4Q5VPX4-F1
#
_entry.id   AF-A0A4Q5VPX4-F1
#
_cell.length_a   1.000
_cell.length_b   1.000
_cell.length_c   1.000
_cell.angle_alpha   90.00
_cell.angle_beta   90.00
_cell.angle_gamma   90.00
#
_symmetry.space_group_name_H-M   'P 1'
#
loop_
_entity.id
_entity.type
_entity.pdbx_description
1 polymer ?
#
loop_
_entity_poly.entity_id
_entity_poly.type
_entity_poly.pdbx_seq_one_letter_code
_entity_poly.pdbx_strand_id
1 'polypeptide(L)'
;MSVEMMMVCNGRALVPATEHDHAMMRQNYRIGQVIKTETKRQADRSLQHHRLYFGGLIGLVKDYWEPQSGLVHPAEVRTAASFCHYLQSKGIDLSVEQSQALQQDYLQKLTQKRAAKLINPVPASTAEIHRWIKVECGYYDVVRLPDNSLEKKAKSISFTKMTQAEFNEFYKAAFGVCWRFVLSRHFKHETEATNAIDRMLDMAA
;
A
#
# COMPACT_ATOMS: atom_id res chain seq x y z
N MET A 1 -18.21 9.69 -11.30
CA MET A 1 -17.69 8.55 -10.51
C MET A 1 -18.39 8.56 -9.17
N SER A 2 -18.97 7.43 -8.74
CA SER A 2 -19.52 7.28 -7.39
C SER A 2 -18.39 7.00 -6.41
N VAL A 3 -18.31 7.78 -5.33
CA VAL A 3 -17.35 7.58 -4.24
C VAL A 3 -18.11 6.96 -3.07
N GLU A 4 -17.71 5.78 -2.63
CA GLU A 4 -18.25 5.15 -1.42
C GLU A 4 -17.36 5.52 -0.23
N MET A 5 -17.97 6.05 0.83
CA MET A 5 -17.30 6.41 2.09
C MET A 5 -18.16 5.95 3.26
N MET A 6 -17.51 5.50 4.33
CA MET A 6 -18.20 5.16 5.57
C MET A 6 -18.42 6.44 6.37
N MET A 7 -19.68 6.69 6.74
CA MET A 7 -20.10 7.84 7.52
C MET A 7 -20.81 7.37 8.80
N VAL A 8 -20.59 8.07 9.91
CA VAL A 8 -21.30 7.86 11.17
C VAL A 8 -22.12 9.10 11.51
N CYS A 9 -23.26 8.89 12.17
CA CYS A 9 -24.03 10.01 12.72
C CYS A 9 -23.37 10.49 14.01
N ASN A 10 -22.91 11.73 14.05
CA ASN A 10 -22.48 12.41 15.26
C ASN A 10 -23.41 13.60 15.51
N GLY A 11 -24.27 13.48 16.53
CA GLY A 11 -25.35 14.42 16.78
C GLY A 11 -26.34 14.47 15.62
N ARG A 12 -26.40 15.63 14.93
CA ARG A 12 -27.28 15.85 13.75
C ARG A 12 -26.53 15.91 12.42
N ALA A 13 -25.24 15.52 12.40
CA ALA A 13 -24.42 15.55 11.21
C ALA A 13 -23.90 14.15 10.86
N LEU A 14 -23.73 13.90 9.55
CA LEU A 14 -22.94 12.78 9.06
C LEU A 14 -21.48 13.22 9.01
N VAL A 15 -20.63 12.48 9.72
CA VAL A 15 -19.17 12.69 9.72
C VAL A 15 -18.46 11.44 9.20
N PRO A 16 -17.29 11.57 8.56
CA PRO A 16 -16.51 10.42 8.11
C PRO A 16 -16.16 9.48 9.26
N ALA A 17 -16.24 8.17 9.01
CA ALA A 17 -16.09 7.15 10.04
C ALA A 17 -14.63 6.89 10.45
N THR A 18 -13.68 7.20 9.57
CA THR A 18 -12.23 7.06 9.77
C THR A 18 -11.49 8.23 9.12
N GLU A 19 -10.22 8.42 9.45
CA GLU A 19 -9.38 9.42 8.77
C GLU A 19 -9.22 9.11 7.27
N HIS A 20 -9.33 7.84 6.87
CA HIS A 20 -9.36 7.46 5.47
C HIS A 20 -10.59 8.05 4.75
N ASP A 21 -11.78 7.91 5.34
CA ASP A 21 -13.03 8.45 4.77
C ASP A 21 -12.98 9.99 4.72
N HIS A 22 -12.36 10.60 5.74
CA HIS A 22 -12.17 12.05 5.80
C HIS A 22 -11.20 12.57 4.74
N ALA A 23 -10.06 11.89 4.53
CA ALA A 23 -9.13 12.20 3.46
C ALA A 23 -9.78 12.05 2.08
N MET A 24 -10.56 10.99 1.86
CA MET A 24 -11.35 10.80 0.64
C MET A 24 -12.35 11.94 0.42
N MET A 25 -13.03 12.38 1.48
CA MET A 25 -13.96 13.50 1.40
C MET A 25 -13.25 14.79 0.97
N ARG A 26 -12.12 15.13 1.60
CA ARG A 26 -11.33 16.34 1.26
C ARG A 26 -10.75 16.30 -0.16
N GLN A 27 -10.35 15.12 -0.63
CA GLN A 27 -9.79 14.95 -1.97
C GLN A 27 -10.85 15.12 -3.06
N ASN A 28 -12.06 14.61 -2.83
CA ASN A 28 -13.10 14.55 -3.86
C ASN A 28 -14.06 15.74 -3.85
N TYR A 29 -14.18 16.47 -2.74
CA TYR A 29 -15.18 17.52 -2.57
C TYR A 29 -14.58 18.82 -2.04
N ARG A 30 -15.10 19.94 -2.55
CA ARG A 30 -14.73 21.28 -2.09
C ARG A 30 -15.69 21.76 -1.00
N ILE A 31 -15.18 22.59 -0.09
CA ILE A 31 -16.01 23.24 0.93
C ILE A 31 -17.08 24.09 0.23
N GLY A 32 -18.35 23.94 0.65
CA GLY A 32 -19.49 24.64 0.07
C GLY A 32 -20.09 23.99 -1.18
N GLN A 33 -19.52 22.88 -1.68
CA GLN A 33 -20.08 22.15 -2.81
C GLN A 33 -21.35 21.39 -2.42
N VAL A 34 -22.42 21.55 -3.20
CA VAL A 34 -23.63 20.73 -3.06
C VAL A 34 -23.36 19.34 -3.62
N ILE A 35 -23.62 18.30 -2.80
CA ILE A 35 -23.36 16.91 -3.15
C ILE A 35 -24.66 16.12 -2.98
N LYS A 36 -25.08 15.43 -4.05
CA LYS A 36 -26.13 14.41 -3.96
C LYS A 36 -25.52 13.12 -3.42
N THR A 37 -26.07 12.60 -2.32
CA THR A 37 -25.59 11.36 -1.69
C THR A 37 -26.67 10.28 -1.76
N GLU A 38 -26.23 9.03 -1.91
CA GLU A 38 -27.08 7.85 -1.70
C GLU A 38 -26.62 7.17 -0.42
N THR A 39 -27.53 6.98 0.53
CA THR A 39 -27.21 6.36 1.82
C THR A 39 -27.69 4.91 1.84
N LYS A 40 -26.80 4.01 2.26
CA LYS A 40 -27.12 2.60 2.50
C LYS A 40 -26.76 2.28 3.95
N ARG A 41 -27.70 1.68 4.67
CA ARG A 41 -27.43 1.21 6.03
C ARG A 41 -26.40 0.08 5.96
N GLN A 42 -25.31 0.24 6.69
CA GLN A 42 -24.28 -0.78 6.83
C GLN A 42 -24.43 -1.49 8.17
N ALA A 43 -24.00 -2.75 8.21
CA ALA A 43 -23.96 -3.52 9.46
C ALA A 43 -22.79 -3.09 10.34
N ASP A 44 -22.98 -3.08 11.66
CA ASP A 44 -21.96 -2.64 12.63
C ASP A 44 -20.64 -3.42 12.49
N ARG A 45 -20.71 -4.72 12.19
CA ARG A 45 -19.52 -5.55 11.92
C ARG A 45 -18.66 -5.02 10.77
N SER A 46 -19.30 -4.51 9.72
CA SER A 46 -18.59 -3.97 8.55
C SER A 46 -17.88 -2.67 8.89
N LEU A 47 -18.45 -1.88 9.81
CA LEU A 47 -17.81 -0.69 10.35
C LEU A 47 -16.60 -1.06 11.21
N GLN A 48 -16.71 -2.08 12.06
CA GLN A 48 -15.59 -2.57 12.87
C GLN A 48 -14.44 -3.06 11.98
N HIS A 49 -14.73 -3.84 10.93
CA HIS A 49 -13.74 -4.28 9.94
C HIS A 49 -13.07 -3.10 9.23
N HIS A 50 -13.87 -2.11 8.80
CA HIS A 50 -13.37 -0.91 8.14
C HIS A 50 -12.46 -0.10 9.04
N ARG A 51 -12.84 0.11 10.30
CA ARG A 51 -12.03 0.82 11.32
C ARG A 51 -10.72 0.09 11.58
N LEU A 52 -10.78 -1.20 11.90
CA LEU A 52 -9.60 -2.00 12.22
C LEU A 52 -8.58 -2.03 11.06
N TYR A 53 -9.06 -2.16 9.82
CA TYR A 53 -8.20 -2.26 8.65
C TYR A 53 -7.70 -0.89 8.15
N PHE A 54 -8.60 0.06 7.87
CA PHE A 54 -8.22 1.35 7.28
C PHE A 54 -7.73 2.36 8.32
N GLY A 55 -8.42 2.46 9.46
CA GLY A 55 -8.05 3.37 10.56
C GLY A 55 -6.88 2.83 11.38
N GLY A 56 -6.87 1.53 11.65
CA GLY A 56 -5.84 0.84 12.42
C GLY A 56 -4.62 0.47 11.58
N LEU A 57 -4.70 -0.66 10.87
CA LEU A 57 -3.54 -1.25 10.20
C LEU A 57 -2.91 -0.33 9.14
N ILE A 58 -3.70 0.21 8.20
CA ILE A 58 -3.14 1.11 7.17
C ILE A 58 -2.75 2.46 7.78
N GLY A 59 -3.48 2.96 8.78
CA GLY A 59 -3.10 4.15 9.54
C GLY A 59 -1.69 4.00 10.11
N LEU A 60 -1.46 2.94 10.87
CA LEU A 60 -0.16 2.64 11.46
C LEU A 60 0.94 2.50 10.39
N VAL A 61 0.66 1.81 9.29
CA VAL A 61 1.65 1.69 8.19
C VAL A 61 2.02 3.06 7.64
N LYS A 62 1.06 3.98 7.47
CA LYS A 62 1.35 5.33 6.96
C LYS A 62 2.19 6.15 7.95
N ASP A 63 2.00 5.96 9.24
CA ASP A 63 2.75 6.68 10.28
C ASP A 63 4.23 6.27 10.32
N TYR A 64 4.53 5.00 10.01
CA TYR A 64 5.89 4.44 10.06
C TYR A 64 6.55 4.26 8.70
N TRP A 65 5.80 4.33 7.61
CA TRP A 65 6.36 4.16 6.27
C TRP A 65 6.94 5.47 5.74
N GLU A 66 8.25 5.45 5.48
CA GLU A 66 8.94 6.50 4.73
C GLU A 66 9.23 6.04 3.29
N PRO A 67 9.03 6.88 2.27
CA PRO A 67 9.40 6.54 0.91
C PRO A 67 10.91 6.34 0.82
N GLN A 68 11.34 5.19 0.28
CA GLN A 68 12.76 4.96 0.01
C GLN A 68 13.29 6.02 -0.96
N SER A 69 14.46 6.57 -0.64
CA SER A 69 15.16 7.49 -1.54
C SER A 69 15.71 6.72 -2.75
N GLY A 70 15.30 7.11 -3.94
CA GLY A 70 15.78 6.52 -5.20
C GLY A 70 14.68 6.35 -6.24
N LEU A 71 15.08 6.33 -7.53
CA LEU A 71 14.17 6.13 -8.67
C LEU A 71 14.33 4.74 -9.31
N VAL A 72 14.94 3.82 -8.59
CA VAL A 72 15.27 2.48 -9.06
C VAL A 72 14.59 1.47 -8.16
N HIS A 73 13.85 0.54 -8.77
CA HIS A 73 13.14 -0.50 -8.04
C HIS A 73 14.11 -1.60 -7.58
N PRO A 74 13.97 -2.19 -6.38
CA PRO A 74 14.87 -3.24 -5.89
C PRO A 74 15.01 -4.46 -6.81
N ALA A 75 13.97 -4.77 -7.59
CA ALA A 75 14.04 -5.83 -8.60
C ALA A 75 15.05 -5.51 -9.71
N GLU A 76 15.18 -4.25 -10.12
CA GLU A 76 16.16 -3.83 -11.13
C GLU A 76 17.59 -3.99 -10.62
N VAL A 77 17.81 -3.66 -9.33
CA VAL A 77 19.09 -3.89 -8.67
C VAL A 77 19.47 -5.36 -8.71
N ARG A 78 18.52 -6.26 -8.39
CA ARG A 78 18.74 -7.72 -8.45
C ARG A 78 18.95 -8.23 -9.87
N THR A 79 18.19 -7.72 -10.83
CA THR A 79 18.35 -8.10 -12.25
C THR A 79 19.71 -7.67 -12.78
N ALA A 80 20.17 -6.45 -12.46
CA ALA A 80 21.49 -5.97 -12.85
C ALA A 80 22.61 -6.83 -12.25
N ALA A 81 22.52 -7.18 -10.96
CA ALA A 81 23.47 -8.09 -10.32
C ALA A 81 23.48 -9.49 -10.98
N SER A 82 22.29 -10.05 -11.23
CA SER A 82 22.14 -11.35 -11.88
C SER A 82 22.71 -11.35 -13.31
N PHE A 83 22.59 -10.23 -14.02
CA PHE A 83 23.17 -10.07 -15.34
C PHE A 83 24.71 -10.03 -15.30
N CYS A 84 25.31 -9.32 -14.33
CA CYS A 84 26.76 -9.35 -14.13
C CYS A 84 27.26 -10.79 -13.87
N HIS A 85 26.57 -11.55 -13.02
CA HIS A 85 26.90 -12.97 -12.79
C HIS A 85 26.73 -13.82 -14.05
N TYR A 86 25.71 -13.56 -14.85
CA TYR A 86 25.53 -14.23 -16.13
C TYR A 86 26.71 -13.96 -17.08
N LEU A 87 27.21 -12.73 -17.15
CA LEU A 87 28.37 -12.39 -17.98
C LEU A 87 29.64 -13.15 -17.54
N GLN A 88 29.88 -13.25 -16.22
CA GLN A 88 30.96 -14.06 -15.67
C GLN A 88 30.84 -15.53 -16.07
N SER A 89 29.63 -16.10 -16.03
CA SER A 89 29.37 -17.48 -16.45
C SER A 89 29.64 -17.74 -17.94
N LYS A 90 29.68 -16.69 -18.77
CA LYS A 90 30.00 -16.76 -20.20
C LYS A 90 31.49 -16.56 -20.51
N GLY A 91 32.34 -16.49 -19.48
CA GLY A 91 33.78 -16.34 -19.65
C GLY A 91 34.23 -14.89 -19.83
N ILE A 92 33.37 -13.91 -19.52
CA ILE A 92 33.80 -12.51 -19.44
C ILE A 92 34.48 -12.32 -18.09
N ASP A 93 35.78 -12.03 -18.13
CA ASP A 93 36.65 -11.94 -16.97
C ASP A 93 36.45 -10.61 -16.22
N LEU A 94 35.27 -10.51 -15.58
CA LEU A 94 34.91 -9.40 -14.70
C LEU A 94 35.21 -9.79 -13.27
N SER A 95 36.10 -9.05 -12.61
CA SER A 95 36.28 -9.20 -11.16
C SER A 95 34.98 -8.86 -10.41
N VAL A 96 34.87 -9.28 -9.15
CA VAL A 96 33.72 -8.93 -8.29
C VAL A 96 33.58 -7.41 -8.18
N GLU A 97 34.70 -6.69 -8.00
CA GLU A 97 34.73 -5.23 -7.90
C GLU A 97 34.29 -4.55 -9.20
N GLN A 98 34.77 -5.04 -10.35
CA GLN A 98 34.36 -4.51 -11.66
C GLN A 98 32.87 -4.74 -11.92
N SER A 99 32.34 -5.89 -11.51
CA SER A 99 30.92 -6.22 -11.64
C SER A 99 30.06 -5.28 -10.79
N GLN A 100 30.46 -5.03 -9.54
CA GLN A 100 29.77 -4.10 -8.65
C GLN A 100 29.84 -2.65 -9.16
N ALA A 101 31.00 -2.21 -9.63
CA ALA A 101 31.18 -0.87 -10.18
C ALA A 101 30.32 -0.66 -11.43
N LEU A 102 30.27 -1.64 -12.34
CA LEU A 102 29.45 -1.58 -13.55
C LEU A 102 27.95 -1.56 -13.22
N GLN A 103 27.53 -2.38 -12.27
CA GLN A 103 26.16 -2.38 -11.77
C GLN A 103 25.79 -0.99 -11.22
N GLN A 104 26.64 -0.41 -10.37
CA GLN A 104 26.36 0.88 -9.76
C GLN A 104 26.32 2.01 -10.78
N ASP A 105 27.25 2.05 -11.74
CA ASP A 105 27.24 3.02 -12.85
C ASP A 105 25.95 2.91 -13.69
N TYR A 106 25.53 1.69 -14.04
CA TYR A 106 24.28 1.48 -14.77
C TYR A 106 23.06 2.00 -14.00
N LEU A 107 22.92 1.65 -12.72
CA LEU A 107 21.80 2.09 -11.88
C LEU A 107 21.81 3.61 -11.66
N GLN A 108 22.99 4.22 -11.54
CA GLN A 108 23.14 5.67 -11.43
C GLN A 108 22.69 6.38 -12.71
N LYS A 109 23.11 5.89 -13.89
CA LYS A 109 22.66 6.41 -15.18
C LYS A 109 21.14 6.27 -15.36
N LEU A 110 20.57 5.15 -14.92
CA LEU A 110 19.11 4.94 -14.90
C LEU A 110 18.40 5.96 -14.01
N THR A 111 18.93 6.18 -12.81
CA THR A 111 18.41 7.16 -11.85
C THR A 111 18.43 8.56 -12.44
N GLN A 112 19.55 9.00 -13.03
CA GLN A 112 19.68 10.31 -13.66
C GLN A 112 18.69 10.50 -14.83
N LYS A 113 18.58 9.50 -15.71
CA LYS A 113 17.62 9.52 -16.83
C LYS A 113 16.17 9.63 -16.35
N ARG A 114 15.84 9.01 -15.22
CA ARG A 114 14.52 9.06 -14.62
C ARG A 114 14.27 10.37 -13.88
N ALA A 115 15.24 10.87 -13.13
CA ALA A 115 15.13 12.16 -12.44
C ALA A 115 14.86 13.32 -13.41
N ALA A 116 15.39 13.23 -14.63
CA ALA A 116 15.13 14.21 -15.68
C ALA A 116 13.70 14.17 -16.25
N LYS A 117 12.95 13.07 -16.03
CA LYS A 117 11.63 12.82 -16.64
C LYS A 117 10.49 12.70 -15.64
N LEU A 118 10.78 12.27 -14.41
CA LEU A 118 9.80 11.97 -13.38
C LEU A 118 9.71 13.11 -12.37
N ILE A 119 8.50 13.39 -11.92
CA ILE A 119 8.23 14.25 -10.76
C ILE A 119 8.66 13.48 -9.51
N ASN A 120 9.10 14.20 -8.46
CA ASN A 120 9.44 13.60 -7.17
C ASN A 120 8.28 12.70 -6.69
N PRO A 121 8.55 11.44 -6.28
CA PRO A 121 7.52 10.53 -5.84
C PRO A 121 6.83 11.09 -4.60
N VAL A 122 5.50 11.15 -4.65
CA VAL A 122 4.65 11.54 -3.52
C VAL A 122 4.41 10.29 -2.65
N PRO A 123 4.30 10.42 -1.31
CA PRO A 123 3.91 9.31 -0.45
C PRO A 123 2.62 8.64 -0.92
N ALA A 124 2.59 7.30 -0.84
CA ALA A 124 1.45 6.52 -1.30
C ALA A 124 0.18 6.87 -0.49
N SER A 125 -0.92 7.08 -1.19
CA SER A 125 -2.24 7.25 -0.58
C SER A 125 -2.72 5.95 0.08
N THR A 126 -3.71 6.05 0.96
CA THR A 126 -4.35 4.88 1.59
C THR A 126 -4.88 3.89 0.54
N ALA A 127 -5.40 4.37 -0.59
CA ALA A 127 -5.91 3.52 -1.66
C ALA A 127 -4.79 2.74 -2.37
N GLU A 128 -3.64 3.38 -2.58
CA GLU A 128 -2.46 2.74 -3.19
C GLU A 128 -1.84 1.70 -2.25
N ILE A 129 -1.73 2.01 -0.96
CA ILE A 129 -1.28 1.06 0.07
C ILE A 129 -2.25 -0.12 0.15
N HIS A 130 -3.56 0.12 0.15
CA HIS A 130 -4.56 -0.95 0.12
C HIS A 130 -4.42 -1.83 -1.13
N ARG A 131 -4.24 -1.25 -2.32
CA ARG A 131 -4.01 -2.01 -3.56
C ARG A 131 -2.75 -2.86 -3.44
N TRP A 132 -1.66 -2.30 -2.94
CA TRP A 132 -0.39 -3.00 -2.73
C TRP A 132 -0.56 -4.17 -1.76
N ILE A 133 -1.19 -3.97 -0.59
CA ILE A 133 -1.46 -5.03 0.40
C ILE A 133 -2.22 -6.20 -0.25
N LYS A 134 -3.27 -5.92 -1.02
CA LYS A 134 -4.06 -6.98 -1.69
C LYS A 134 -3.20 -7.80 -2.65
N VAL A 135 -2.35 -7.14 -3.43
CA VAL A 135 -1.43 -7.82 -4.36
C VAL A 135 -0.44 -8.70 -3.59
N GLU A 136 0.15 -8.19 -2.53
CA GLU A 136 1.12 -8.93 -1.71
C GLU A 136 0.48 -10.09 -0.92
N CYS A 137 -0.80 -9.97 -0.59
CA CYS A 137 -1.58 -11.06 0.03
C CYS A 137 -2.05 -12.12 -0.99
N GLY A 138 -1.76 -11.95 -2.29
CA GLY A 138 -2.19 -12.90 -3.33
C GLY A 138 -3.60 -12.66 -3.90
N TYR A 139 -4.29 -11.60 -3.49
CA TYR A 139 -5.61 -11.22 -4.01
C TYR A 139 -5.48 -10.40 -5.29
N TYR A 140 -4.93 -10.99 -6.35
CA TYR A 140 -4.78 -10.36 -7.65
C TYR A 140 -5.03 -11.34 -8.80
N ASP A 141 -5.31 -10.78 -9.97
CA ASP A 141 -5.28 -11.48 -11.24
C ASP A 141 -4.07 -11.00 -12.05
N VAL A 142 -3.44 -11.90 -12.81
CA VAL A 142 -2.36 -11.54 -13.74
C VAL A 142 -2.98 -11.25 -15.10
N VAL A 143 -2.84 -10.01 -15.55
CA VAL A 143 -3.36 -9.57 -16.85
C VAL A 143 -2.19 -9.33 -17.79
N ARG A 144 -2.29 -9.81 -19.03
CA ARG A 144 -1.34 -9.51 -20.11
C ARG A 144 -1.83 -8.29 -20.87
N LEU A 145 -0.99 -7.26 -20.96
CA LEU A 145 -1.27 -6.05 -21.71
C LEU A 145 -0.89 -6.21 -23.21
N PRO A 146 -1.37 -5.32 -24.10
CA PRO A 146 -1.07 -5.40 -25.54
C PRO A 146 0.43 -5.35 -25.89
N ASP A 147 1.26 -4.79 -25.02
CA ASP A 147 2.72 -4.74 -25.16
C ASP A 147 3.42 -6.03 -24.65
N ASN A 148 2.65 -7.08 -24.34
CA ASN A 148 3.09 -8.33 -23.73
C ASN A 148 3.62 -8.23 -22.28
N SER A 149 3.50 -7.07 -21.63
CA SER A 149 3.81 -6.96 -20.21
C SER A 149 2.75 -7.66 -19.35
N LEU A 150 3.16 -8.12 -18.17
CA LEU A 150 2.28 -8.76 -17.18
C LEU A 150 2.05 -7.79 -16.03
N GLU A 151 0.79 -7.45 -15.75
CA GLU A 151 0.39 -6.60 -14.64
C GLU A 151 -0.40 -7.39 -13.60
N LYS A 152 -0.11 -7.17 -12.31
CA LYS A 152 -0.94 -7.68 -11.21
C LYS A 152 -2.09 -6.70 -10.93
N LYS A 153 -3.31 -7.11 -11.26
CA LYS A 153 -4.52 -6.33 -10.98
C LYS A 153 -5.16 -6.83 -9.69
N ALA A 154 -5.19 -6.00 -8.66
CA ALA A 154 -5.77 -6.37 -7.38
C ALA A 154 -7.26 -6.67 -7.51
N LYS A 155 -7.72 -7.75 -6.87
CA LYS A 155 -9.14 -8.11 -6.82
C LYS A 155 -9.91 -7.10 -5.97
N SER A 156 -11.19 -6.91 -6.30
CA SER A 156 -12.11 -6.16 -5.45
C SER A 156 -12.49 -7.01 -4.24
N ILE A 157 -12.37 -6.45 -3.04
CA ILE A 157 -12.85 -7.06 -1.80
C ILE A 157 -13.93 -6.17 -1.21
N SER A 158 -14.92 -6.76 -0.55
CA SER A 158 -16.02 -6.03 0.07
C SER A 158 -16.21 -6.52 1.50
N PHE A 159 -15.91 -5.65 2.48
CA PHE A 159 -16.07 -5.95 3.90
C PHE A 159 -17.53 -6.23 4.27
N THR A 160 -18.48 -5.63 3.56
CA THR A 160 -19.91 -5.90 3.75
C THR A 160 -20.30 -7.33 3.39
N LYS A 161 -19.66 -7.92 2.36
CA LYS A 161 -20.02 -9.23 1.82
C LYS A 161 -19.27 -10.38 2.47
N MET A 162 -18.18 -10.11 3.18
CA MET A 162 -17.40 -11.15 3.85
C MET A 162 -17.97 -11.49 5.24
N THR A 163 -17.79 -12.75 5.61
CA THR A 163 -18.00 -13.27 6.95
C THR A 163 -16.87 -12.84 7.88
N GLN A 164 -17.06 -13.00 9.20
CA GLN A 164 -16.02 -12.69 10.18
C GLN A 164 -14.76 -13.55 9.99
N ALA A 165 -14.92 -14.82 9.61
CA ALA A 165 -13.79 -15.73 9.38
C ALA A 165 -12.96 -15.29 8.17
N GLU A 166 -13.62 -14.98 7.05
CA GLU A 166 -12.97 -14.46 5.84
C GLU A 166 -12.25 -13.14 6.10
N PHE A 167 -12.87 -12.23 6.87
CA PHE A 167 -12.20 -10.99 7.27
C PHE A 167 -10.96 -11.27 8.12
N ASN A 168 -11.06 -12.15 9.12
CA ASN A 168 -9.92 -12.47 9.99
C ASN A 168 -8.75 -13.08 9.23
N GLU A 169 -9.03 -13.95 8.26
CA GLU A 169 -8.02 -14.55 7.39
C GLU A 169 -7.33 -13.48 6.54
N PHE A 170 -8.12 -12.64 5.86
CA PHE A 170 -7.59 -11.51 5.08
C PHE A 170 -6.78 -10.55 5.95
N TYR A 171 -7.30 -10.18 7.12
CA TYR A 171 -6.67 -9.25 8.04
C TYR A 171 -5.33 -9.79 8.54
N LYS A 172 -5.27 -11.08 8.89
CA LYS A 172 -4.01 -11.74 9.29
C LYS A 172 -2.98 -11.72 8.17
N ALA A 173 -3.40 -12.03 6.93
CA ALA A 173 -2.51 -11.98 5.77
C ALA A 173 -2.00 -10.54 5.52
N ALA A 174 -2.91 -9.55 5.57
CA ALA A 174 -2.58 -8.15 5.42
C ALA A 174 -1.62 -7.67 6.51
N PHE A 175 -1.87 -8.03 7.77
CA PHE A 175 -0.99 -7.73 8.89
C PHE A 175 0.41 -8.31 8.67
N GLY A 176 0.52 -9.57 8.24
CA GLY A 176 1.80 -10.19 7.93
C GLY A 176 2.59 -9.47 6.83
N VAL A 177 1.90 -8.95 5.79
CA VAL A 177 2.51 -8.10 4.77
C VAL A 177 3.01 -6.79 5.37
N CYS A 178 2.15 -6.06 6.09
CA CYS A 178 2.51 -4.81 6.73
C CYS A 178 3.67 -4.97 7.73
N TRP A 179 3.66 -6.07 8.50
CA TRP A 179 4.72 -6.47 9.40
C TRP A 179 6.04 -6.64 8.66
N ARG A 180 6.08 -7.55 7.67
CA ARG A 180 7.29 -7.90 6.92
C ARG A 180 7.96 -6.71 6.25
N PHE A 181 7.17 -5.77 5.71
CA PHE A 181 7.69 -4.69 4.88
C PHE A 181 7.93 -3.38 5.64
N VAL A 182 7.14 -3.10 6.68
CA VAL A 182 7.15 -1.79 7.36
C VAL A 182 7.34 -1.97 8.86
N LEU A 183 6.38 -2.61 9.54
CA LEU A 183 6.27 -2.53 11.00
C LEU A 183 7.41 -3.27 11.73
N SER A 184 7.95 -4.35 11.17
CA SER A 184 9.02 -5.14 11.81
C SER A 184 10.34 -4.38 11.99
N ARG A 185 10.49 -3.21 11.36
CA ARG A 185 11.65 -2.33 11.53
C ARG A 185 11.51 -1.40 12.74
N HIS A 186 10.28 -1.17 13.19
CA HIS A 186 9.95 -0.21 14.25
C HIS A 186 9.49 -0.91 15.53
N PHE A 187 8.89 -2.08 15.42
CA PHE A 187 8.37 -2.88 16.52
C PHE A 187 9.16 -4.17 16.69
N LYS A 188 9.39 -4.58 17.93
CA LYS A 188 10.13 -5.83 18.22
C LYS A 188 9.25 -7.07 18.10
N HIS A 189 7.97 -6.94 18.46
CA HIS A 189 7.00 -8.02 18.47
C HIS A 189 5.68 -7.58 17.83
N GLU A 190 4.99 -8.52 17.18
CA GLU A 190 3.69 -8.26 16.54
C GLU A 190 2.66 -7.72 17.54
N THR A 191 2.71 -8.20 18.80
CA THR A 191 1.83 -7.76 19.89
C THR A 191 1.98 -6.27 20.20
N GLU A 192 3.17 -5.70 20.06
CA GLU A 192 3.41 -4.28 20.26
C GLU A 192 2.71 -3.44 19.19
N ALA A 193 2.77 -3.89 17.93
CA ALA A 193 2.07 -3.26 16.83
C ALA A 193 0.54 -3.39 16.96
N THR A 194 0.03 -4.54 17.40
CA THR A 194 -1.41 -4.71 17.68
C THR A 194 -1.87 -3.75 18.79
N ASN A 195 -1.13 -3.65 19.89
CA ASN A 195 -1.45 -2.69 20.96
C ASN A 195 -1.40 -1.24 20.48
N ALA A 196 -0.50 -0.90 19.55
CA ALA A 196 -0.46 0.43 18.95
C ALA A 196 -1.71 0.71 18.10
N ILE A 197 -2.16 -0.27 17.31
CA ILE A 197 -3.41 -0.19 16.55
C ILE A 197 -4.60 0.03 17.50
N ASP A 198 -4.70 -0.74 18.58
CA ASP A 198 -5.82 -0.62 19.52
C ASP A 198 -5.87 0.78 20.15
N ARG A 199 -4.72 1.32 20.58
CA ARG A 199 -4.63 2.70 21.11
C ARG A 199 -5.04 3.76 20.07
N MET A 200 -4.64 3.58 18.80
CA MET A 200 -5.04 4.50 17.72
C MET A 200 -6.55 4.49 17.50
N LEU A 201 -7.17 3.30 17.57
CA LEU A 201 -8.61 3.16 17.40
C LEU A 201 -9.38 3.76 18.58
N ASP A 202 -8.89 3.58 19.81
CA ASP A 202 -9.49 4.16 21.01
C ASP A 202 -9.43 5.70 21.02
N MET A 203 -8.33 6.29 20.53
CA MET A 203 -8.21 7.76 20.42
C MET A 203 -9.05 8.37 19.29
N ALA A 204 -9.46 7.57 18.30
CA ALA A 204 -10.26 8.01 17.17
C ALA A 204 -11.77 7.74 17.35
N ALA A 205 -12.17 7.08 18.45
CA ALA A 205 -13.55 6.76 18.81
C ALA A 205 -14.25 7.91 19.53
#